data_AF-A0A7Y4RNL9-F1
#
_entry.id   AF-A0A7Y4RNL9-F1
#
_cell.length_a   1.000
_cell.length_b   1.000
_cell.length_c   1.000
_cell.angle_alpha   90.00
_cell.angle_beta   90.00
_cell.angle_gamma   90.00
#
_symmetry.space_group_name_H-M   'P 1'
#
loop_
_entity.id
_entity.type
_entity.pdbx_description
1 polymer ?
#
loop_
_entity_poly.entity_id
_entity_poly.type
_entity_poly.pdbx_seq_one_letter_code
_entity_poly.pdbx_strand_id
1 'polypeptide(L)'
;PTTDVIAAAHITAVVGSAYTSVSFIRTLRAGWERHTTPLIIGFIVASTTVFLVVGRPVAILIVVGALNALVLPIGLAAMLLASRRADLMGGYRHPLSLTVAGTVVAVAMAGLGAYTLVTQVPGLFK
;
A
#
# COMPACT_ATOMS: atom_id res chain seq x y z
N PRO A 1 -1.25 15.23 26.34
CA PRO A 1 -1.87 15.68 25.07
C PRO A 1 -1.22 15.11 23.79
N THR A 2 0.08 14.81 23.76
CA THR A 2 0.76 14.28 22.56
C THR A 2 0.72 12.76 22.44
N THR A 3 0.60 12.03 23.55
CA THR A 3 0.53 10.56 23.60
C THR A 3 -0.75 10.01 22.97
N ASP A 4 -1.87 10.72 23.15
CA ASP A 4 -3.18 10.30 22.62
C ASP A 4 -3.22 10.38 21.09
N VAL A 5 -2.55 11.38 20.51
CA VAL A 5 -2.44 11.56 19.06
C VAL A 5 -1.58 10.47 18.43
N ILE A 6 -0.46 10.12 19.08
CA ILE A 6 0.43 9.06 18.59
C ILE A 6 -0.29 7.70 18.63
N ALA A 7 -0.98 7.40 19.74
CA ALA A 7 -1.77 6.17 19.87
C ALA A 7 -2.87 6.07 18.80
N ALA A 8 -3.63 7.16 18.59
CA ALA A 8 -4.66 7.19 17.56
C ALA A 8 -4.08 7.00 16.14
N ALA A 9 -2.97 7.68 15.82
CA ALA A 9 -2.32 7.57 14.52
C ALA A 9 -1.85 6.13 14.22
N HIS A 10 -1.28 5.43 15.20
CA HIS A 10 -0.87 4.03 15.04
C HIS A 10 -2.06 3.10 14.80
N ILE A 11 -3.16 3.26 15.53
CA ILE A 11 -4.36 2.43 15.37
C ILE A 11 -4.95 2.62 13.96
N THR A 12 -5.11 3.86 13.51
CA THR A 12 -5.64 4.14 12.16
C THR A 12 -4.74 3.57 11.07
N ALA A 13 -3.42 3.65 11.22
CA ALA A 13 -2.47 3.09 10.26
C ALA A 13 -2.58 1.55 10.17
N VAL A 14 -2.67 0.86 11.32
CA VAL A 14 -2.81 -0.61 11.37
C VAL A 14 -4.13 -1.04 10.73
N VAL A 15 -5.24 -0.39 11.09
CA VAL A 15 -6.57 -0.69 10.54
C VAL A 15 -6.62 -0.42 9.04
N GLY A 16 -6.03 0.68 8.56
CA GLY A 16 -5.97 1.01 7.13
C GLY A 16 -5.18 0.00 6.29
N SER A 17 -4.03 -0.48 6.81
CA SER A 17 -3.22 -1.51 6.16
C SER A 17 -3.95 -2.86 6.08
N ALA A 18 -4.63 -3.25 7.16
CA ALA A 18 -5.42 -4.47 7.20
C ALA A 18 -6.61 -4.42 6.24
N TYR A 19 -7.33 -3.29 6.17
CA TYR A 19 -8.46 -3.11 5.26
C TYR A 19 -8.03 -3.21 3.79
N THR A 20 -6.89 -2.59 3.45
CA THR A 20 -6.29 -2.69 2.11
C THR A 20 -5.97 -4.14 1.74
N SER A 21 -5.30 -4.86 2.64
CA SER A 21 -4.93 -6.27 2.44
C SER A 21 -6.15 -7.18 2.27
N VAL A 22 -7.18 -7.00 3.11
CA VAL A 22 -8.42 -7.79 3.04
C VAL A 22 -9.22 -7.46 1.78
N SER A 23 -9.24 -6.19 1.36
CA SER A 23 -9.86 -5.79 0.10
C SER A 23 -9.22 -6.50 -1.10
N PHE A 24 -7.89 -6.59 -1.16
CA PHE A 24 -7.19 -7.36 -2.20
C PHE A 24 -7.58 -8.83 -2.20
N ILE A 25 -7.60 -9.48 -1.03
CA ILE A 25 -7.98 -10.89 -0.90
C ILE A 25 -9.41 -11.10 -1.40
N ARG A 26 -10.33 -10.19 -1.08
CA ARG A 26 -11.73 -10.23 -1.54
C ARG A 26 -11.84 -10.10 -3.06
N THR A 27 -11.11 -9.15 -3.67
CA THR A 27 -11.09 -8.99 -5.13
C THR A 27 -10.56 -10.23 -5.83
N LEU A 28 -9.59 -10.94 -5.23
CA LEU A 28 -9.02 -12.18 -5.79
C LEU A 28 -9.90 -13.41 -5.54
N ARG A 29 -10.71 -13.46 -4.48
CA ARG A 29 -11.64 -14.56 -4.16
C ARG A 29 -12.96 -14.04 -3.58
N ALA A 30 -14.00 -13.99 -4.41
CA ALA A 30 -15.34 -13.47 -4.07
C ALA A 30 -16.11 -14.23 -2.94
N GLY A 31 -15.54 -15.29 -2.36
CA GLY A 31 -16.22 -16.14 -1.36
C GLY A 31 -16.16 -15.64 0.10
N TRP A 32 -15.40 -14.58 0.40
CA TRP A 32 -15.04 -14.19 1.78
C TRP A 32 -15.70 -12.89 2.27
N GLU A 33 -16.78 -12.46 1.61
CA GLU A 33 -17.39 -11.15 1.86
C GLU A 33 -18.13 -11.02 3.20
N ARG A 34 -18.44 -12.14 3.87
CA ARG A 34 -19.18 -12.16 5.15
C ARG A 34 -18.31 -12.19 6.41
N HIS A 35 -16.98 -12.30 6.29
CA HIS A 35 -16.06 -12.49 7.43
C HIS A 35 -14.89 -11.48 7.46
N THR A 36 -15.12 -10.24 7.02
CA THR A 36 -14.09 -9.19 6.93
C THR A 36 -13.49 -8.82 8.29
N THR A 37 -14.32 -8.70 9.33
CA THR A 37 -13.87 -8.37 10.70
C THR A 37 -12.95 -9.43 11.30
N PRO A 38 -13.29 -10.74 11.33
CA PRO A 38 -12.38 -11.75 11.85
C PRO A 38 -11.12 -11.93 11.00
N LEU A 39 -11.18 -11.68 9.68
CA LEU A 39 -10.00 -11.65 8.81
C LEU A 39 -9.00 -10.56 9.22
N ILE A 40 -9.49 -9.33 9.47
CA ILE A 40 -8.66 -8.21 9.93
C ILE A 40 -8.01 -8.54 11.27
N ILE A 41 -8.78 -9.05 12.22
CA ILE A 41 -8.28 -9.41 13.56
C ILE A 41 -7.23 -10.52 13.44
N GLY A 42 -7.49 -11.57 12.65
CA GLY A 42 -6.54 -12.65 12.41
C GLY A 42 -5.23 -12.16 11.77
N PHE A 43 -5.32 -11.23 10.82
CA PHE A 43 -4.15 -10.62 10.18
C PHE A 43 -3.29 -9.82 11.18
N ILE A 44 -3.91 -9.05 12.07
CA ILE A 44 -3.22 -8.28 13.11
C ILE A 44 -2.51 -9.21 14.10
N VAL A 45 -3.20 -10.24 14.58
CA VAL A 45 -2.63 -11.22 15.53
C VAL A 45 -1.44 -11.94 14.88
N ALA A 46 -1.60 -12.45 13.65
CA ALA A 46 -0.53 -13.12 12.93
C ALA A 46 0.69 -12.20 12.71
N SER A 47 0.46 -10.95 12.28
CA SER A 47 1.53 -9.97 12.08
C SER A 47 2.29 -9.67 13.38
N THR A 48 1.57 -9.56 14.50
CA THR A 48 2.16 -9.34 15.83
C THR A 48 3.00 -10.55 16.25
N THR A 49 2.53 -11.77 16.03
CA THR A 49 3.30 -13.00 16.32
C THR A 49 4.59 -13.05 15.50
N VAL A 50 4.54 -12.78 14.19
CA VAL A 50 5.74 -12.76 13.33
C VAL A 50 6.73 -11.69 13.80
N PHE A 51 6.24 -10.50 14.18
CA PHE A 51 7.07 -9.42 14.69
C PHE A 51 7.85 -9.82 15.95
N LEU A 52 7.19 -10.49 16.89
CA LEU A 52 7.82 -10.98 18.13
C LEU A 52 8.91 -12.03 17.86
N VAL A 53 8.78 -12.84 16.81
CA VAL A 53 9.70 -13.94 16.49
C VAL A 53 10.94 -13.46 15.72
N VAL A 54 10.80 -12.49 14.80
CA VAL A 54 11.90 -12.12 13.87
C VAL A 54 12.91 -11.14 14.47
N GLY A 55 12.49 -10.23 15.37
CA GLY A 55 13.38 -9.35 16.14
C GLY A 55 14.27 -8.36 15.35
N ARG A 56 14.15 -8.27 14.01
CA ARG A 56 14.93 -7.37 13.13
C ARG A 56 14.07 -6.28 12.49
N PRO A 57 13.63 -5.27 13.26
CA PRO A 57 12.66 -4.26 12.81
C PRO A 57 13.16 -3.39 11.65
N VAL A 58 14.47 -3.08 11.61
CA VAL A 58 15.04 -2.18 10.58
C VAL A 58 15.01 -2.81 9.18
N ALA A 59 15.39 -4.07 9.06
CA ALA A 59 15.36 -4.78 7.77
C ALA A 59 13.93 -4.96 7.26
N ILE A 60 13.00 -5.31 8.15
CA ILE A 60 11.57 -5.41 7.83
C ILE A 60 11.03 -4.05 7.36
N LEU A 61 11.38 -2.97 8.05
CA LEU A 61 10.92 -1.62 7.72
C LEU A 61 11.36 -1.17 6.32
N ILE A 62 12.61 -1.43 5.93
CA ILE A 62 13.11 -1.06 4.60
C ILE A 62 12.47 -1.92 3.52
N VAL A 63 12.30 -3.23 3.73
CA VAL A 63 11.64 -4.12 2.77
C VAL A 63 10.18 -3.73 2.58
N VAL A 64 9.43 -3.50 3.66
CA VAL A 64 8.02 -3.09 3.61
C VAL A 64 7.88 -1.68 3.03
N GLY A 65 8.81 -0.77 3.33
CA GLY A 65 8.86 0.58 2.75
C GLY A 65 9.07 0.55 1.24
N ALA A 66 10.01 -0.27 0.75
CA ALA A 66 10.25 -0.48 -0.67
C ALA A 66 9.03 -1.07 -1.40
N LEU A 67 8.36 -2.05 -0.78
CA LEU A 67 7.11 -2.61 -1.30
C LEU A 67 6.01 -1.55 -1.40
N ASN A 68 5.80 -0.73 -0.36
CA ASN A 68 4.79 0.33 -0.36
C ASN A 68 5.08 1.41 -1.42
N ALA A 69 6.35 1.80 -1.59
CA ALA A 69 6.77 2.74 -2.63
C ALA A 69 6.48 2.24 -4.06
N LEU A 70 6.39 0.91 -4.27
CA LEU A 70 6.01 0.30 -5.55
C LEU A 70 4.49 0.14 -5.72
N VAL A 71 3.74 -0.10 -4.64
CA VAL A 71 2.27 -0.29 -4.72
C VAL A 71 1.58 0.95 -5.30
N LEU A 72 2.01 2.15 -4.89
CA LEU A 72 1.41 3.41 -5.32
C LEU A 72 1.53 3.65 -6.85
N PRO A 73 2.72 3.63 -7.47
CA PRO A 73 2.86 3.81 -8.92
C PRO A 73 2.17 2.69 -9.72
N ILE A 74 2.16 1.44 -9.24
CA ILE A 74 1.45 0.34 -9.90
C ILE A 74 -0.06 0.58 -9.88
N GLY A 75 -0.63 0.93 -8.72
CA GLY A 75 -2.04 1.24 -8.59
C GLY A 75 -2.46 2.44 -9.44
N LEU A 76 -1.63 3.48 -9.45
CA LEU A 76 -1.89 4.70 -10.22
C LEU A 76 -1.78 4.44 -11.74
N ALA A 77 -0.82 3.62 -12.18
CA ALA A 77 -0.71 3.18 -13.57
C ALA A 77 -1.92 2.35 -14.01
N ALA A 78 -2.36 1.39 -13.19
CA ALA A 78 -3.56 0.60 -13.45
C ALA A 78 -4.81 1.48 -13.52
N MET A 79 -4.94 2.46 -12.63
CA MET A 79 -6.05 3.41 -12.61
C MET A 79 -6.04 4.35 -13.82
N LEU A 80 -4.87 4.83 -14.25
CA LEU A 80 -4.70 5.62 -15.48
C LEU A 80 -5.02 4.80 -16.74
N LEU A 81 -4.74 3.50 -16.74
CA LEU A 81 -5.10 2.62 -17.85
C LEU A 81 -6.61 2.34 -17.87
N ALA A 82 -7.21 2.13 -16.69
CA ALA A 82 -8.65 1.95 -16.53
C ALA A 82 -9.42 3.22 -16.90
N SER A 83 -8.90 4.40 -16.56
CA SER A 83 -9.52 5.68 -16.92
C SER A 83 -9.45 6.04 -18.39
N ARG A 84 -8.70 5.31 -19.22
CA ARG A 84 -8.76 5.44 -20.68
C ARG A 84 -9.88 4.60 -21.30
N ARG A 85 -10.51 3.68 -20.54
CA ARG A 85 -11.62 2.87 -21.03
C ARG A 85 -12.95 3.62 -20.82
N ALA A 86 -13.52 4.11 -21.91
CA ALA A 86 -14.81 4.81 -21.90
C ALA A 86 -15.95 3.94 -21.35
N ASP A 87 -15.90 2.62 -21.58
CA ASP A 87 -16.88 1.64 -21.07
C ASP A 87 -16.95 1.60 -19.54
N LEU A 88 -15.83 1.86 -18.85
CA LEU A 88 -15.77 1.86 -17.38
C LEU A 88 -16.13 3.22 -16.76
N MET A 89 -16.10 4.30 -17.56
CA MET A 89 -16.32 5.66 -17.07
C MET A 89 -17.77 6.14 -17.19
N GLY A 90 -18.68 5.34 -17.75
CA GLY A 90 -20.12 5.64 -17.76
C GLY A 90 -20.48 7.01 -18.36
N GLY A 91 -19.71 7.50 -19.33
CA GLY A 91 -19.90 8.81 -19.96
C GLY A 91 -19.03 9.95 -19.40
N TYR A 92 -18.24 9.72 -18.34
CA TYR A 92 -17.28 10.70 -17.84
C TYR A 92 -16.03 10.76 -18.72
N ARG A 93 -15.58 11.96 -19.10
CA ARG A 93 -14.29 12.14 -19.79
C ARG A 93 -13.24 12.54 -18.76
N HIS A 94 -12.29 11.65 -18.50
CA HIS A 94 -11.18 11.96 -17.60
C HIS A 94 -10.38 13.16 -18.16
N PRO A 95 -10.23 14.27 -17.41
CA PRO A 95 -9.52 15.43 -17.90
C PRO A 95 -8.03 15.10 -18.11
N LEU A 96 -7.50 15.50 -19.26
CA LEU A 96 -6.10 15.31 -19.66
C LEU A 96 -5.12 15.87 -18.62
N SER A 97 -5.49 16.92 -17.89
CA SER A 97 -4.68 17.51 -16.81
C SER A 97 -4.41 16.54 -15.67
N LEU A 98 -5.42 15.77 -15.21
CA LEU A 98 -5.24 14.77 -14.15
C LEU A 98 -4.42 13.57 -14.63
N THR A 99 -4.58 13.16 -15.90
CA THR A 99 -3.79 12.07 -16.47
C THR A 99 -2.30 12.44 -16.56
N VAL A 100 -2.00 13.67 -16.98
CA VAL A 100 -0.62 14.19 -17.03
C VAL A 100 -0.04 14.32 -15.62
N ALA A 101 -0.77 14.94 -14.68
CA ALA A 101 -0.32 15.07 -13.29
C ALA A 101 -0.08 13.71 -12.64
N GLY A 102 -0.99 12.75 -12.83
CA GLY A 102 -0.84 11.38 -12.32
C GLY A 102 0.38 10.68 -12.91
N THR A 103 0.63 10.85 -14.22
CA THR A 103 1.82 10.27 -14.88
C THR A 103 3.12 10.86 -14.33
N VAL A 104 3.18 12.18 -14.12
CA VAL A 104 4.35 12.86 -13.52
C VAL A 104 4.61 12.34 -12.11
N VAL A 105 3.57 12.22 -11.27
CA VAL A 105 3.70 11.70 -9.90
C VAL A 105 4.15 10.24 -9.91
N ALA A 106 3.59 9.40 -10.80
CA ALA A 106 3.99 8.00 -10.91
C ALA A 106 5.48 7.85 -11.30
N VAL A 107 5.96 8.64 -12.26
CA VAL A 107 7.37 8.65 -12.68
C VAL A 107 8.29 9.15 -11.56
N ALA A 108 7.90 10.23 -10.87
CA ALA A 108 8.67 10.76 -9.75
C ALA A 108 8.77 9.75 -8.59
N MET A 109 7.66 9.10 -8.23
CA MET A 109 7.61 8.06 -7.19
C MET A 109 8.45 6.84 -7.57
N ALA A 110 8.37 6.39 -8.83
CA ALA A 110 9.19 5.29 -9.31
C ALA A 110 10.69 5.63 -9.27
N GLY A 111 11.08 6.84 -9.65
CA GLY A 111 12.47 7.31 -9.59
C GLY A 111 13.00 7.40 -8.15
N LEU A 112 12.23 8.00 -7.24
CA LEU A 112 12.60 8.11 -5.82
C LEU A 112 12.63 6.74 -5.12
N GLY A 113 11.70 5.85 -5.45
CA GLY A 113 11.66 4.48 -4.97
C GLY A 113 12.88 3.68 -5.43
N ALA A 114 13.26 3.78 -6.71
CA ALA A 114 14.45 3.15 -7.26
C ALA A 114 15.73 3.68 -6.61
N TYR A 115 15.84 5.00 -6.43
CA TYR A 115 16.96 5.61 -5.71
C TYR A 115 17.09 5.10 -4.28
N THR A 116 15.96 5.01 -3.55
CA THR A 116 15.93 4.51 -2.17
C THR A 116 16.32 3.03 -2.12
N LEU A 117 15.85 2.21 -3.06
CA LEU A 117 16.26 0.80 -3.17
C LEU A 117 17.76 0.66 -3.41
N VAL A 118 18.31 1.38 -4.40
CA VAL A 118 19.73 1.27 -4.76
C VAL A 118 20.65 1.79 -3.67
N THR A 119 20.22 2.77 -2.88
CA THR A 119 21.05 3.37 -1.81
C THR A 119 20.91 2.68 -0.46
N GLN A 120 19.71 2.24 -0.07
CA GLN A 120 19.46 1.65 1.26
C GLN A 120 19.52 0.13 1.31
N VAL A 121 19.23 -0.57 0.21
CA VAL A 121 19.29 -2.06 0.17
C VAL A 121 20.72 -2.60 0.30
N PRO A 122 21.76 -2.01 -0.33
CA PRO A 122 23.13 -2.51 -0.13
C PRO A 122 23.68 -2.28 1.29
N GLY A 123 23.14 -1.30 2.01
CA GLY A 123 23.50 -1.02 3.41
C GLY A 123 22.91 -2.01 4.42
N LEU A 124 21.91 -2.80 4.02
CA LEU A 124 21.27 -3.83 4.85
C LEU A 124 21.98 -5.19 4.83
N PHE A 125 22.80 -5.44 3.81
CA PHE A 125 23.56 -6.68 3.64
C PHE A 125 25.00 -6.57 4.14
N LYS A 126 25.36 -5.45 4.81
CA LYS A 126 26.63 -5.24 5.50
C LYS A 126 26.48 -5.34 7.00
#